data_AF-A0AAV4MST4-F1
#
_entry.id   AF-A0AAV4MST4-F1
#
_cell.length_a   1.000
_cell.length_b   1.000
_cell.length_c   1.000
_cell.angle_alpha   90.00
_cell.angle_beta   90.00
_cell.angle_gamma   90.00
#
_symmetry.space_group_name_H-M   'P 1'
#
loop_
_entity.id
_entity.type
_entity.pdbx_description
1 polymer ?
#
loop_
_entity_poly.entity_id
_entity_poly.type
_entity_poly.pdbx_seq_one_letter_code
_entity_poly.pdbx_strand_id
1 'polypeptide(L)'
;MFPSYFPMDTTKRCLVCIVFLINCITFALICTAMLTQEWVVVKPVRTGLNISIRNTELSDAESSRFQGVIYFGLFDGKKILNYGFGNRVFELKSK
;
A
#
# COMPACT_ATOMS: atom_id res chain seq x y z
N MET A 1 29.50 -35.17 -40.30
CA MET A 1 29.31 -33.70 -40.38
C MET A 1 28.72 -33.28 -39.04
N PHE A 2 29.58 -32.96 -38.07
CA PHE A 2 29.13 -32.56 -36.74
C PHE A 2 28.65 -31.11 -36.80
N PRO A 3 27.47 -30.77 -36.22
CA PRO A 3 26.98 -29.41 -36.27
C PRO A 3 27.94 -28.53 -35.46
N SER A 4 28.53 -27.56 -36.15
CA SER A 4 29.35 -26.51 -35.54
C SER A 4 28.50 -25.79 -34.50
N TYR A 5 28.86 -25.97 -33.24
CA TYR A 5 28.33 -25.19 -32.12
C TYR A 5 28.67 -23.72 -32.42
N PHE A 6 27.71 -22.94 -32.91
CA PHE A 6 27.91 -21.51 -33.09
C PHE A 6 28.17 -20.91 -31.70
N PRO A 7 29.34 -20.32 -31.42
CA PRO A 7 29.55 -19.60 -30.18
C PRO A 7 28.61 -18.39 -30.21
N MET A 8 27.44 -18.53 -29.60
CA MET A 8 26.52 -17.41 -29.44
C MET A 8 27.27 -16.27 -28.73
N ASP A 9 27.41 -15.15 -29.44
CA ASP A 9 28.22 -14.00 -29.01
C ASP A 9 28.00 -13.71 -27.53
N THR A 10 29.09 -13.52 -26.78
CA THR A 10 29.08 -13.28 -25.33
C THR A 10 28.11 -12.14 -24.94
N THR A 11 27.97 -11.15 -25.82
CA THR A 11 27.02 -10.04 -25.70
C THR A 11 25.56 -10.49 -25.71
N LYS A 12 25.17 -11.40 -26.60
CA LYS A 12 23.80 -11.95 -26.68
C LYS A 12 23.46 -12.77 -25.44
N ARG A 13 24.42 -13.56 -24.93
CA ARG A 13 24.27 -14.31 -23.67
C ARG A 13 24.10 -13.36 -22.47
N CYS A 14 24.89 -12.30 -22.42
CA CYS A 14 24.80 -11.28 -21.37
C CYS A 14 23.43 -10.58 -21.38
N LEU A 15 22.92 -10.19 -22.56
CA LEU A 15 21.60 -9.58 -22.69
C LEU A 15 20.47 -10.49 -22.20
N VAL A 16 20.52 -11.79 -22.52
CA VAL A 16 19.53 -12.76 -22.03
C VAL A 16 19.58 -12.87 -20.51
N CYS A 17 20.77 -12.93 -19.90
CA CYS A 17 20.92 -12.94 -18.45
C CYS A 17 20.38 -11.65 -17.80
N ILE A 18 20.66 -10.48 -18.37
CA ILE A 18 20.18 -9.19 -17.86
C ILE A 18 18.66 -9.13 -17.91
N VAL A 19 18.06 -9.49 -19.05
CA VAL A 19 16.60 -9.52 -19.22
C VAL A 19 15.98 -10.49 -18.23
N PHE A 20 16.57 -11.67 -18.02
CA PHE A 20 16.11 -12.63 -17.04
C PHE A 20 16.12 -12.06 -15.61
N LEU A 21 17.21 -11.42 -15.20
CA LEU A 21 17.32 -10.79 -13.88
C LEU A 21 16.31 -9.65 -13.69
N ILE A 22 16.13 -8.80 -14.70
CA ILE A 22 15.12 -7.74 -14.68
C ILE A 22 13.73 -8.35 -14.49
N ASN A 23 13.39 -9.40 -15.23
CA ASN A 23 12.09 -10.07 -15.09
C ASN A 23 11.91 -10.68 -13.69
N CYS A 24 12.95 -11.28 -13.10
CA CYS A 24 12.89 -11.77 -11.72
C CYS A 24 12.64 -10.63 -10.72
N ILE A 25 13.29 -9.49 -10.88
CA ILE A 25 13.09 -8.31 -10.03
C ILE A 25 11.66 -7.78 -10.17
N THR A 26 11.16 -7.63 -11.41
CA THR A 26 9.79 -7.18 -11.66
C THR A 26 8.78 -8.15 -11.05
N PHE A 27 9.00 -9.46 -11.17
CA PHE A 27 8.15 -10.47 -10.57
C PHE A 27 8.12 -10.36 -9.04
N ALA A 28 9.29 -10.20 -8.40
CA ALA A 28 9.38 -9.98 -6.97
C ALA A 28 8.64 -8.71 -6.53
N LEU A 29 8.79 -7.61 -7.27
CA LEU A 29 8.10 -6.35 -7.01
C LEU A 29 6.57 -6.52 -7.11
N ILE A 30 6.07 -7.23 -8.12
CA ILE A 30 4.64 -7.52 -8.27
C ILE A 30 4.12 -8.34 -7.09
N CYS A 31 4.86 -9.38 -6.66
CA CYS A 31 4.49 -10.15 -5.47
C CYS A 31 4.44 -9.27 -4.21
N THR A 32 5.42 -8.39 -4.01
CA THR A 32 5.41 -7.46 -2.86
C THR A 32 4.29 -6.43 -2.95
N ALA A 33 3.97 -5.98 -4.16
CA ALA A 33 2.86 -5.07 -4.43
C ALA A 33 1.53 -5.73 -4.02
N MET A 34 1.32 -7.00 -4.37
CA MET A 34 0.12 -7.76 -3.99
C MET A 34 -0.03 -7.95 -2.47
N LEU A 35 1.09 -8.15 -1.76
CA LEU A 35 1.07 -8.29 -0.30
C LEU A 35 0.88 -6.97 0.45
N THR A 36 1.19 -5.84 -0.20
CA THR A 36 1.12 -4.53 0.44
C THR A 36 -0.34 -4.15 0.72
N GLN A 37 -0.66 -3.86 1.98
CA GLN A 37 -2.02 -3.51 2.42
C GLN A 37 -2.23 -1.99 2.60
N GLU A 38 -1.24 -1.17 2.23
CA GLU A 38 -1.21 0.28 2.49
C GLU A 38 -1.13 1.11 1.21
N TRP A 39 -1.84 0.70 0.16
CA TRP A 39 -1.82 1.40 -1.13
C TRP A 39 -2.43 2.80 -1.06
N VAL A 40 -3.52 2.92 -0.30
CA VAL A 40 -4.22 4.20 -0.13
C VAL A 40 -4.55 4.41 1.34
N VAL A 41 -4.11 5.53 1.89
CA VAL A 41 -4.43 5.95 3.25
C VAL A 41 -5.48 7.05 3.18
N VAL A 42 -6.69 6.75 3.64
CA VAL A 42 -7.80 7.70 3.70
C VAL A 42 -8.02 8.12 5.15
N LYS A 43 -8.00 9.42 5.38
CA LYS A 43 -8.37 10.02 6.67
C LYS A 43 -9.79 10.58 6.54
N PRO A 44 -10.84 9.90 7.05
CA PRO A 44 -12.20 10.44 7.02
C PRO A 44 -12.27 11.77 7.77
N VAL A 45 -12.59 12.85 7.04
CA VAL A 45 -12.90 14.16 7.62
C VAL A 45 -14.42 14.23 7.85
N ARG A 46 -14.86 14.43 9.10
CA ARG A 46 -16.28 14.64 9.41
C ARG A 46 -16.72 16.02 8.92
N THR A 47 -17.47 16.07 7.82
CA THR A 47 -17.99 17.32 7.21
C THR A 47 -19.39 17.73 7.68
N GLY A 48 -19.99 17.03 8.66
CA GLY A 48 -21.38 17.25 9.09
C GLY A 48 -21.60 17.71 10.53
N LEU A 49 -20.55 17.94 11.33
CA LEU A 49 -20.73 18.49 12.67
C LEU A 49 -20.83 20.01 12.55
N ASN A 50 -22.05 20.52 12.77
CA ASN A 50 -22.41 21.93 12.74
C ASN A 50 -21.27 22.82 13.29
N ILE A 51 -20.76 23.69 12.43
CA ILE A 51 -19.65 24.64 12.63
C ILE A 51 -19.90 25.58 13.83
N SER A 52 -21.09 25.54 14.45
CA SER A 52 -21.45 26.27 15.66
C SER A 52 -20.63 25.95 16.92
N ILE A 53 -19.87 24.85 16.99
CA ILE A 53 -18.99 24.53 18.14
C ILE A 53 -17.52 24.92 17.86
N ARG A 54 -17.23 25.48 16.67
CA ARG A 54 -15.85 25.69 16.20
C ARG A 54 -15.18 26.96 16.73
N ASN A 55 -15.93 27.86 17.38
CA ASN A 55 -15.46 29.21 17.67
C ASN A 55 -15.14 29.50 19.15
N THR A 56 -15.26 28.52 20.04
CA THR A 56 -14.96 28.78 21.46
C THR A 56 -14.21 27.59 22.04
N GLU A 57 -12.88 27.68 21.97
CA GLU A 57 -11.99 27.14 23.00
C GLU A 57 -11.96 25.62 23.24
N LEU A 58 -11.99 24.79 22.19
CA LEU A 58 -11.59 23.38 22.32
C LEU A 58 -10.33 23.05 21.51
N SER A 59 -9.20 23.41 22.12
CA SER A 59 -8.20 22.46 22.59
C SER A 59 -7.74 21.41 21.56
N ASP A 60 -6.48 21.56 21.10
CA ASP A 60 -5.71 20.57 20.32
C ASP A 60 -5.86 19.12 20.80
N ALA A 61 -6.17 18.93 22.10
CA ALA A 61 -6.39 17.64 22.73
C ALA A 61 -7.68 16.90 22.33
N GLU A 62 -8.74 17.54 21.84
CA GLU A 62 -10.00 16.88 21.40
C GLU A 62 -9.94 16.41 19.95
N SER A 63 -9.14 17.09 19.10
CA SER A 63 -8.96 16.73 17.70
C SER A 63 -8.31 15.36 17.48
N SER A 64 -7.55 14.87 18.47
CA SER A 64 -6.87 13.56 18.44
C SER A 64 -7.76 12.40 18.87
N ARG A 65 -8.86 12.67 19.60
CA ARG A 65 -9.72 11.65 20.22
C ARG A 65 -10.63 10.98 19.20
N PHE A 66 -11.05 11.72 18.18
CA PHE A 66 -12.01 11.25 17.17
C PHE A 66 -11.39 11.20 15.77
N GLN A 67 -10.31 10.42 15.61
CA GLN A 67 -9.64 10.22 14.34
C GLN A 67 -9.85 8.81 13.79
N GLY A 68 -10.04 8.71 12.48
CA GLY A 68 -10.04 7.45 11.76
C GLY A 68 -8.96 7.46 10.68
N VAL A 69 -8.37 6.29 10.42
CA VAL A 69 -7.49 6.05 9.28
C VAL A 69 -7.91 4.75 8.64
N ILE A 70 -8.19 4.77 7.35
CA ILE A 70 -8.55 3.60 6.56
C ILE A 70 -7.41 3.36 5.58
N TYR A 71 -6.83 2.17 5.63
CA TYR A 71 -5.83 1.69 4.69
C TYR A 71 -6.53 0.73 3.74
N PHE A 72 -6.43 1.02 2.45
CA PHE A 72 -6.89 0.11 1.40
C PHE A 72 -5.68 -0.60 0.83
N GLY A 73 -5.68 -1.94 0.92
CA GLY A 73 -4.80 -2.80 0.15
C GLY A 73 -5.47 -3.29 -1.13
N LEU A 74 -4.73 -4.06 -1.93
CA LEU A 74 -5.24 -4.60 -3.19
C LEU A 74 -6.33 -5.66 -2.99
N PHE A 75 -6.19 -6.49 -1.95
CA PHE A 75 -7.14 -7.58 -1.62
C PHE A 75 -7.81 -7.38 -0.26
N ASP A 76 -7.04 -6.92 0.73
CA ASP A 76 -7.51 -6.67 2.09
C ASP A 76 -7.16 -5.23 2.50
N GLY A 77 -8.07 -4.59 3.24
CA GLY A 77 -7.86 -3.30 3.86
C GLY A 77 -7.88 -3.39 5.39
N LYS A 78 -7.39 -2.36 6.07
CA LYS A 78 -7.54 -2.21 7.53
C LYS A 78 -8.16 -0.85 7.83
N LYS A 79 -9.15 -0.81 8.72
CA LYS A 79 -9.67 0.45 9.26
C LYS A 79 -9.26 0.57 10.73
N ILE A 80 -8.72 1.71 11.09
CA ILE A 80 -8.38 2.08 12.46
C ILE A 80 -9.29 3.25 12.82
N LEU A 81 -10.10 3.07 13.85
CA LEU A 81 -11.05 4.08 14.33
C LEU A 81 -10.77 4.36 15.80
N ASN A 82 -10.61 5.63 16.14
CA ASN A 82 -10.54 6.11 17.51
C ASN A 82 -11.83 6.88 17.82
N TYR A 83 -12.55 6.40 18.83
CA TYR A 83 -13.80 7.00 19.33
C TYR A 83 -13.59 7.70 20.68
N GLY A 84 -12.37 8.13 20.99
CA GLY A 84 -11.98 8.72 22.28
C GLY A 84 -11.60 7.71 23.37
N PHE A 85 -11.70 6.41 23.07
CA PHE A 85 -11.34 5.30 23.97
C PHE A 85 -10.15 4.47 23.47
N GLY A 86 -9.33 5.06 22.58
CA GLY A 86 -8.17 4.41 21.97
C GLY A 86 -8.46 3.80 20.60
N ASN A 87 -7.39 3.37 19.92
CA ASN A 87 -7.44 2.86 18.56
C ASN A 87 -8.06 1.45 18.52
N ARG A 88 -9.11 1.29 17.71
CA ARG A 88 -9.71 -0.01 17.39
C ARG A 88 -9.40 -0.36 15.95
N VAL A 89 -8.75 -1.49 15.73
CA VAL A 89 -8.41 -2.01 14.40
C VAL A 89 -9.48 -2.98 13.97
N PHE A 90 -9.97 -2.83 12.74
CA PHE A 90 -10.86 -3.79 12.11
C PHE A 90 -10.32 -4.13 10.73
N GLU A 91 -10.40 -5.41 10.39
CA GLU A 91 -10.01 -5.92 9.09
C GLU A 91 -11.17 -5.72 8.09
N LEU A 92 -10.87 -5.24 6.89
CA LEU A 92 -11.80 -5.09 5.78
C LEU A 92 -11.44 -6.15 4.73
N LYS A 93 -12.22 -7.23 4.70
CA LYS A 93 -12.11 -8.25 3.65
C LYS A 93 -12.97 -7.86 2.46
N SER A 94 -12.40 -7.85 1.26
CA SER A 94 -13.21 -7.76 0.04
C SER A 94 -14.03 -9.03 -0.08
N LYS A 95 -15.36 -8.88 -0.22
CA LYS A 95 -16.30 -10.00 -0.39
C LYS A 95 -16.19 -10.63 -1.78
#